data_AF-A0A935QD89-F1
#
_entry.id   AF-A0A935QD89-F1
#
_cell.length_a   1.000
_cell.length_b   1.000
_cell.length_c   1.000
_cell.angle_alpha   90.00
_cell.angle_beta   90.00
_cell.angle_gamma   90.00
#
_symmetry.space_group_name_H-M   'P 1'
#
loop_
_entity.id
_entity.type
_entity.pdbx_description
1 polymer ?
#
loop_
_entity_poly.entity_id
_entity_poly.type
_entity_poly.pdbx_seq_one_letter_code
_entity_poly.pdbx_strand_id
1 'polypeptide(L)'
;MMERDCPFCFPSHDCVVHEDSLVRIICDAFPVSLGHLLVTPRRHVGDWFAAAPSEQQALTAALITARNIVLKSHHPDGFNIGVNVGEAAGQTVPHLHIHLIPRYLGDVDDPTGGVRGVIPAKANYLNPNAVSGSCQGKLIRGGALDPLLERLLSDLDAANKFDLAVAFILPSGVDLLEDHIRDLLSRGGTARILTGDYQFVTDPLALQRLLDLPGSLELRIYQCRERSFHPKAYLISSNSGQWSAYVGSSNLSRTALCEGVEWNYRIESATDTAGLAEVQAAFEALWADPQTLPVTADWLVDYKNRRPKDVNVQVVDNMEPDGEVPTPHLVQEEALEALEDTRTKGNCAGLVVLATGLGKTWLSAFDSNRPEYRRVLFVAHRDEILGQSMRTFRKIRPHARLGRYTGTEKSLDADVLFASVQTLSRLPHLRQFALDAFDYIIIDEFHHAAAATYRKIINYFSPKFMLCLTATPERTDGGNLLGLCEENMVYRCDIGRGITLGLLSPFHYYGVPDNVDYRNIPWRNSRFDENELTAAVATETRAHNVLEQL
;
A
#
# COMPACT_ATOMS: atom_id res chain seq x y z
N MET A 1 2.93 -5.30 -35.03
CA MET A 1 1.89 -5.61 -36.05
C MET A 1 2.56 -5.52 -37.42
N MET A 2 2.48 -6.56 -38.26
CA MET A 2 3.01 -6.47 -39.64
C MET A 2 2.04 -5.63 -40.49
N GLU A 3 2.57 -4.86 -41.45
CA GLU A 3 1.80 -3.93 -42.31
C GLU A 3 0.57 -4.60 -42.96
N ARG A 4 0.68 -5.90 -43.31
CA ARG A 4 -0.38 -6.69 -43.94
C ARG A 4 -1.62 -6.95 -43.08
N ASP A 5 -1.49 -6.87 -41.76
CA ASP A 5 -2.58 -7.13 -40.81
C ASP A 5 -3.14 -5.84 -40.20
N CYS A 6 -2.70 -4.67 -40.68
CA CYS A 6 -3.13 -3.39 -40.13
C CYS A 6 -4.51 -2.98 -40.69
N PRO A 7 -5.52 -2.75 -39.82
CA PRO A 7 -6.87 -2.39 -40.25
C PRO A 7 -6.95 -1.01 -40.91
N PHE A 8 -5.94 -0.16 -40.72
CA PHE A 8 -5.88 1.18 -41.33
C PHE A 8 -5.11 1.18 -42.65
N CYS A 9 -4.19 0.24 -42.86
CA CYS A 9 -3.54 0.02 -44.16
C CYS A 9 -4.48 -0.66 -45.15
N PHE A 10 -5.27 -1.62 -44.67
CA PHE A 10 -6.21 -2.41 -45.48
C PHE A 10 -7.63 -2.40 -44.87
N PRO A 11 -8.30 -1.24 -44.79
CA PRO A 11 -9.67 -1.16 -44.29
C PRO A 11 -10.64 -1.84 -45.25
N SER A 12 -11.80 -2.26 -44.75
CA SER A 12 -12.92 -2.68 -45.58
C SER A 12 -13.34 -1.56 -46.53
N HIS A 13 -13.64 -1.91 -47.78
CA HIS A 13 -13.98 -0.95 -48.83
C HIS A 13 -15.16 -0.03 -48.44
N ASP A 14 -16.13 -0.57 -47.71
CA ASP A 14 -17.33 0.16 -47.27
C ASP A 14 -17.05 1.19 -46.16
N CYS A 15 -15.88 1.13 -45.53
CA CYS A 15 -15.50 2.03 -44.45
C CYS A 15 -14.61 3.18 -44.92
N VAL A 16 -14.15 3.20 -46.18
CA VAL A 16 -13.31 4.29 -46.72
C VAL A 16 -14.21 5.41 -47.23
N VAL A 17 -14.14 6.56 -46.56
CA VAL A 17 -15.00 7.72 -46.84
C VAL A 17 -14.32 8.70 -47.79
N HIS A 18 -13.00 8.79 -47.72
CA HIS A 18 -12.17 9.59 -48.62
C HIS A 18 -10.74 9.08 -48.61
N GLU A 19 -10.02 9.24 -49.72
CA GLU A 19 -8.64 8.83 -49.85
C GLU A 19 -7.91 9.67 -50.91
N ASP A 20 -6.66 10.03 -50.63
CA ASP A 20 -5.75 10.66 -51.58
C ASP A 20 -4.35 10.01 -51.53
N SER A 21 -3.34 10.67 -52.11
CA SER A 21 -1.98 10.15 -52.18
C SER A 21 -1.29 10.00 -50.81
N LEU A 22 -1.70 10.76 -49.80
CA LEU A 22 -1.03 10.84 -48.48
C LEU A 22 -1.92 10.41 -47.33
N VAL A 23 -3.24 10.57 -47.43
CA VAL A 23 -4.16 10.32 -46.32
C VAL A 23 -5.36 9.48 -46.73
N ARG A 24 -5.98 8.87 -45.72
CA ARG A 24 -7.23 8.15 -45.82
C ARG A 24 -8.14 8.57 -44.66
N ILE A 25 -9.43 8.73 -44.94
CA ILE A 25 -10.48 8.94 -43.95
C ILE A 25 -11.35 7.69 -43.93
N ILE A 26 -11.46 7.05 -42.78
CA ILE A 26 -12.24 5.83 -42.58
C ILE A 26 -13.26 6.00 -41.45
N CYS A 27 -14.33 5.23 -41.48
CA CYS A 27 -15.24 5.09 -40.34
C CYS A 27 -14.52 4.36 -39.19
N ASP A 28 -14.74 4.82 -37.95
CA ASP A 28 -14.32 4.06 -36.78
C ASP A 28 -15.20 2.81 -36.62
N ALA A 29 -14.58 1.65 -36.35
CA ALA A 29 -15.30 0.39 -36.12
C ALA A 29 -16.03 0.35 -34.77
N PHE A 30 -15.58 1.17 -33.81
CA PHE A 30 -16.13 1.33 -32.46
C PHE A 30 -16.41 2.82 -32.21
N PRO A 31 -17.41 3.40 -32.89
CA PRO A 31 -17.67 4.83 -32.84
C PRO A 31 -18.08 5.29 -31.43
N VAL A 32 -17.42 6.32 -30.92
CA VAL A 32 -17.81 6.98 -29.64
C VAL A 32 -19.15 7.68 -29.78
N SER A 33 -19.43 8.21 -30.98
CA SER A 33 -20.68 8.86 -31.33
C SER A 33 -20.96 8.67 -32.82
N LEU A 34 -22.20 8.91 -33.23
CA LEU A 34 -22.62 8.76 -34.62
C LEU A 34 -21.77 9.64 -35.55
N GLY A 35 -21.17 9.03 -36.58
CA GLY A 35 -20.31 9.72 -37.55
C GLY A 35 -18.84 9.85 -37.13
N HIS A 36 -18.37 9.10 -36.12
CA HIS A 36 -16.95 9.06 -35.75
C HIS A 36 -16.07 8.57 -36.91
N LEU A 37 -15.13 9.42 -37.33
CA LEU A 37 -14.16 9.13 -38.40
C LEU A 37 -12.73 9.13 -37.87
N LEU A 38 -11.87 8.34 -38.52
CA LEU A 38 -10.44 8.31 -38.33
C LEU A 38 -9.74 8.89 -39.56
N VAL A 39 -8.81 9.82 -39.35
CA VAL A 39 -7.93 10.35 -40.40
C VAL A 39 -6.55 9.72 -40.23
N THR A 40 -6.11 8.91 -41.19
CA THR A 40 -4.90 8.10 -41.11
C THR A 40 -3.96 8.37 -42.30
N PRO A 41 -2.64 8.24 -42.15
CA PRO A 41 -1.73 8.33 -43.28
C PRO A 41 -1.81 7.05 -44.11
N ARG A 42 -1.63 7.18 -45.42
CA ARG A 42 -1.53 6.05 -46.35
C ARG A 42 -0.34 5.15 -46.06
N ARG A 43 0.79 5.75 -45.67
CA ARG A 43 1.98 5.04 -45.23
C ARG A 43 1.76 4.50 -43.82
N HIS A 44 2.18 3.27 -43.55
CA HIS A 44 2.15 2.72 -42.19
C HIS A 44 3.18 3.47 -41.33
N VAL A 45 2.69 4.32 -40.43
CA VAL A 45 3.51 5.10 -39.47
C VAL A 45 2.94 4.92 -38.09
N GLY A 46 3.77 4.58 -37.11
CA GLY A 46 3.30 4.22 -35.76
C GLY A 46 2.65 5.37 -35.00
N ASP A 47 3.19 6.59 -35.10
CA ASP A 47 2.77 7.73 -34.29
C ASP A 47 2.94 9.07 -35.02
N TRP A 48 2.48 10.15 -34.38
CA TRP A 48 2.49 11.50 -34.92
C TRP A 48 3.92 12.04 -35.16
N PHE A 49 4.86 11.69 -34.29
CA PHE A 49 6.24 12.20 -34.33
C PHE A 49 7.09 11.51 -35.40
N ALA A 50 6.71 10.30 -35.81
CA ALA A 50 7.33 9.55 -36.92
C ALA A 50 6.76 9.91 -38.32
N ALA A 51 5.71 10.72 -38.39
CA ALA A 51 5.13 11.17 -39.66
C ALA A 51 5.98 12.27 -40.30
N ALA A 52 6.12 12.23 -41.63
CA ALA A 52 6.82 13.27 -42.37
C ALA A 52 6.06 14.61 -42.27
N PRO A 53 6.74 15.77 -42.36
CA PRO A 53 6.06 17.07 -42.30
C PRO A 53 4.93 17.24 -43.32
N SER A 54 5.10 16.69 -44.53
CA SER A 54 4.06 16.67 -45.57
C SER A 54 2.85 15.81 -45.20
N GLU A 55 3.06 14.70 -44.48
CA GLU A 55 1.97 13.84 -44.00
C GLU A 55 1.23 14.51 -42.84
N GLN A 56 1.93 15.13 -41.89
CA GLN A 56 1.31 15.91 -40.81
C GLN A 56 0.43 17.04 -41.37
N GLN A 57 0.93 17.76 -42.38
CA GLN A 57 0.17 18.81 -43.07
C GLN A 57 -1.05 18.25 -43.80
N ALA A 58 -0.91 17.12 -44.51
CA ALA A 58 -2.03 16.48 -45.18
C ALA A 58 -3.10 15.97 -44.21
N LEU A 59 -2.70 15.33 -43.09
CA LEU A 59 -3.58 14.82 -42.04
C LEU A 59 -4.41 15.93 -41.41
N THR A 60 -3.77 17.05 -41.07
CA THR A 60 -4.44 18.21 -40.49
C THR A 60 -5.38 18.90 -41.49
N ALA A 61 -5.00 18.99 -42.77
CA ALA A 61 -5.88 19.49 -43.81
C ALA A 61 -7.11 18.58 -44.01
N ALA A 62 -6.91 17.26 -43.95
CA ALA A 62 -7.96 16.26 -44.14
C ALA A 62 -9.03 16.26 -43.05
N LEU A 63 -8.75 16.79 -41.85
CA LEU A 63 -9.77 17.00 -40.81
C LEU A 63 -10.91 17.92 -41.28
N ILE A 64 -10.62 18.90 -42.15
CA ILE A 64 -11.64 19.77 -42.73
C ILE A 64 -12.55 18.97 -43.66
N THR A 65 -11.98 18.10 -44.49
CA THR A 65 -12.72 17.19 -45.36
C THR A 65 -13.60 16.24 -44.55
N ALA A 66 -13.03 15.59 -43.53
CA ALA A 66 -13.75 14.70 -42.62
C ALA A 66 -14.92 15.42 -41.92
N ARG A 67 -14.69 16.62 -41.37
CA ARG A 67 -15.74 17.46 -40.76
C ARG A 67 -16.87 17.74 -41.74
N ASN A 68 -16.56 18.13 -42.97
CA ASN A 68 -17.56 18.47 -43.97
C ASN A 68 -18.39 17.25 -44.39
N ILE A 69 -17.79 16.05 -44.39
CA ILE A 69 -18.52 14.80 -44.63
C ILE A 69 -19.51 14.55 -43.48
N VAL A 70 -19.06 14.61 -42.23
CA VAL A 70 -19.93 14.41 -41.07
C VAL A 70 -21.07 15.43 -41.03
N LEU A 71 -20.78 16.72 -41.27
CA LEU A 71 -21.78 17.79 -41.25
C LEU A 71 -22.92 17.56 -42.26
N LYS A 72 -22.62 16.95 -43.41
CA LYS A 72 -23.62 16.66 -44.44
C LYS A 72 -24.54 15.49 -44.09
N SER A 73 -24.02 14.50 -43.36
CA SER A 73 -24.73 13.24 -43.11
C SER A 73 -25.33 13.13 -41.71
N HIS A 74 -24.78 13.83 -40.72
CA HIS A 74 -25.06 13.56 -39.31
C HIS A 74 -25.35 14.78 -38.43
N HIS A 75 -25.22 16.01 -38.98
CA HIS A 75 -25.59 17.28 -38.31
C HIS A 75 -25.19 17.41 -36.81
N PRO A 76 -23.91 17.22 -36.43
CA PRO A 76 -23.46 17.37 -35.06
C PRO A 76 -23.43 18.83 -34.58
N ASP A 77 -23.55 19.01 -33.27
CA ASP A 77 -23.48 20.30 -32.57
C ASP A 77 -22.03 20.73 -32.25
N GLY A 78 -21.08 19.79 -32.28
CA GLY A 78 -19.66 20.05 -32.02
C GLY A 78 -18.75 18.91 -32.46
N PHE A 79 -17.45 19.03 -32.18
CA PHE A 79 -16.46 17.99 -32.47
C PHE A 79 -15.39 17.92 -31.38
N ASN A 80 -14.91 16.70 -31.11
CA ASN A 80 -13.63 16.49 -30.46
C ASN A 80 -12.63 15.94 -31.48
N ILE A 81 -11.40 16.43 -31.39
CA ILE A 81 -10.28 15.99 -32.24
C ILE A 81 -9.17 15.52 -31.32
N GLY A 82 -8.66 14.31 -31.53
CA GLY A 82 -7.66 13.71 -30.64
C GLY A 82 -6.77 12.69 -31.34
N VAL A 83 -5.56 12.51 -30.83
CA VAL A 83 -4.61 11.49 -31.26
C VAL A 83 -3.98 10.86 -30.02
N ASN A 84 -3.99 9.54 -29.94
CA ASN A 84 -3.29 8.79 -28.90
C ASN A 84 -1.93 8.35 -29.45
N VAL A 85 -0.84 8.67 -28.73
CA VAL A 85 0.53 8.33 -29.12
C VAL A 85 1.17 7.48 -28.04
N GLY A 86 1.45 6.21 -28.38
CA GLY A 86 1.99 5.22 -27.46
C GLY A 86 0.92 4.48 -26.64
N GLU A 87 1.29 3.29 -26.15
CA GLU A 87 0.39 2.39 -25.39
C GLU A 87 -0.14 3.06 -24.11
N ALA A 88 0.71 3.82 -23.40
CA ALA A 88 0.32 4.54 -22.19
C ALA A 88 -0.75 5.62 -22.43
N ALA A 89 -0.83 6.16 -23.65
CA ALA A 89 -1.87 7.11 -24.05
C ALA A 89 -3.14 6.40 -24.58
N GLY A 90 -3.19 5.07 -24.54
CA GLY A 90 -4.32 4.27 -25.03
C GLY A 90 -4.28 4.01 -26.54
N GLN A 91 -3.12 4.08 -27.18
CA GLN A 91 -2.98 3.71 -28.59
C GLN A 91 -3.03 2.18 -28.75
N THR A 92 -4.15 1.66 -29.27
CA THR A 92 -4.37 0.21 -29.43
C THR A 92 -3.91 -0.34 -30.77
N VAL A 93 -3.89 0.51 -31.82
CA VAL A 93 -3.38 0.16 -33.14
C VAL A 93 -2.10 0.98 -33.40
N PRO A 94 -0.94 0.34 -33.64
CA PRO A 94 0.34 1.02 -33.87
C PRO A 94 0.43 1.55 -35.31
N HIS A 95 -0.56 2.36 -35.70
CA HIS A 95 -0.64 3.16 -36.91
C HIS A 95 -1.35 4.46 -36.53
N LEU A 96 -0.69 5.59 -36.76
CA LEU A 96 -1.20 6.94 -36.53
C LEU A 96 -2.61 7.13 -37.07
N HIS A 97 -3.52 7.57 -36.21
CA HIS A 97 -4.89 7.92 -36.57
C HIS A 97 -5.35 9.10 -35.71
N ILE A 98 -5.94 10.10 -36.35
CA ILE A 98 -6.57 11.23 -35.67
C ILE A 98 -8.06 10.93 -35.60
N HIS A 99 -8.60 10.89 -34.39
CA HIS A 99 -10.03 10.78 -34.14
C HIS A 99 -10.71 12.13 -34.44
N LEU A 100 -11.75 12.09 -35.26
CA LEU A 100 -12.72 13.16 -35.42
C LEU A 100 -14.07 12.66 -34.89
N ILE A 101 -14.38 13.02 -33.64
CA ILE A 101 -15.56 12.56 -32.91
C ILE A 101 -16.63 13.64 -32.95
N PRO A 102 -17.76 13.44 -33.63
CA PRO A 102 -18.88 14.39 -33.62
C PRO A 102 -19.54 14.43 -32.24
N ARG A 103 -20.06 15.59 -31.82
CA ARG A 103 -20.70 15.77 -30.51
C ARG A 103 -22.11 16.31 -30.69
N TYR A 104 -23.00 15.89 -29.80
CA TYR A 104 -24.42 16.24 -29.82
C TYR A 104 -24.85 16.82 -28.48
N LEU A 105 -25.72 17.81 -28.48
CA LEU A 105 -26.27 18.35 -27.24
C LEU A 105 -26.99 17.24 -26.45
N GLY A 106 -26.56 17.04 -25.20
CA GLY A 106 -27.08 16.00 -24.32
C GLY A 106 -26.42 14.62 -24.47
N ASP A 107 -25.34 14.49 -25.24
CA ASP A 107 -24.58 13.23 -25.32
C ASP A 107 -23.79 12.87 -24.05
N VAL A 108 -23.55 13.85 -23.16
CA VAL A 108 -22.98 13.70 -21.81
C VAL A 108 -23.57 14.73 -20.84
N ASP A 109 -23.55 14.43 -19.53
CA ASP A 109 -24.12 15.29 -18.48
C ASP A 109 -23.40 16.64 -18.31
N ASP A 110 -22.06 16.66 -18.33
CA ASP A 110 -21.25 17.89 -18.29
C ASP A 110 -20.28 17.95 -19.48
N PRO A 111 -20.59 18.74 -20.51
CA PRO A 111 -19.71 19.01 -21.61
C PRO A 111 -18.72 20.12 -21.25
N THR A 112 -18.19 20.21 -20.02
CA THR A 112 -17.00 21.02 -19.62
C THR A 112 -15.74 20.16 -19.30
N GLY A 113 -14.56 20.52 -19.86
CA GLY A 113 -13.29 19.78 -19.74
C GLY A 113 -12.50 19.56 -21.04
N GLY A 114 -11.19 19.25 -20.99
CA GLY A 114 -10.38 18.95 -22.20
C GLY A 114 -10.48 17.47 -22.61
N VAL A 115 -10.39 17.08 -23.90
CA VAL A 115 -10.51 15.68 -24.46
C VAL A 115 -10.88 14.59 -23.41
N ARG A 116 -12.18 14.51 -23.07
CA ARG A 116 -12.74 14.55 -21.68
C ARG A 116 -12.77 13.30 -20.82
N GLY A 117 -11.60 12.86 -20.42
CA GLY A 117 -11.47 11.84 -19.37
C GLY A 117 -10.11 11.17 -19.30
N VAL A 118 -9.10 11.68 -20.02
CA VAL A 118 -7.72 11.11 -19.98
C VAL A 118 -7.27 10.89 -18.54
N ILE A 119 -7.65 11.81 -17.66
CA ILE A 119 -7.72 11.58 -16.21
C ILE A 119 -9.06 12.17 -15.74
N PRO A 120 -10.09 11.36 -15.44
CA PRO A 120 -11.45 11.86 -15.20
C PRO A 120 -11.51 12.93 -14.09
N ALA A 121 -10.76 12.75 -13.01
CA ALA A 121 -10.64 13.68 -11.89
C ALA A 121 -9.92 15.01 -12.22
N LYS A 122 -9.37 15.16 -13.42
CA LYS A 122 -8.70 16.40 -13.87
C LYS A 122 -9.34 16.99 -15.13
N ALA A 123 -10.43 16.39 -15.61
CA ALA A 123 -11.03 16.74 -16.89
C ALA A 123 -11.62 18.17 -16.87
N ASN A 124 -12.36 18.54 -15.83
CA ASN A 124 -12.99 19.86 -15.70
C ASN A 124 -12.15 20.82 -14.84
N TYR A 125 -11.07 21.36 -15.42
CA TYR A 125 -10.15 22.31 -14.76
C TYR A 125 -10.75 23.68 -14.43
N LEU A 126 -11.96 23.98 -14.93
CA LEU A 126 -12.72 25.19 -14.57
C LEU A 126 -13.57 24.97 -13.33
N ASN A 127 -13.74 23.73 -12.89
CA ASN A 127 -14.38 23.39 -11.64
C ASN A 127 -13.28 23.13 -10.57
N PRO A 128 -12.97 24.11 -9.70
CA PRO A 128 -11.95 23.96 -8.66
C PRO A 128 -12.24 22.85 -7.65
N ASN A 129 -13.42 22.23 -7.69
CA ASN A 129 -13.82 21.09 -6.86
C ASN A 129 -13.71 19.73 -7.59
N ALA A 130 -13.10 19.66 -8.79
CA ALA A 130 -13.08 18.43 -9.60
C ALA A 130 -12.08 17.35 -9.13
N VAL A 131 -11.28 17.60 -8.08
CA VAL A 131 -10.41 16.57 -7.51
C VAL A 131 -11.25 15.65 -6.63
N SER A 132 -11.14 14.34 -6.87
CA SER A 132 -11.89 13.21 -6.28
C SER A 132 -13.21 12.91 -6.99
N GLY A 133 -13.46 11.62 -7.23
CA GLY A 133 -14.74 11.09 -7.68
C GLY A 133 -15.82 11.32 -6.63
N SER A 134 -16.34 12.53 -6.53
CA SER A 134 -17.52 12.79 -5.75
C SER A 134 -18.74 12.31 -6.52
N CYS A 135 -19.23 11.12 -6.17
CA CYS A 135 -20.66 10.92 -6.12
C CYS A 135 -21.22 12.07 -5.27
N GLN A 136 -21.79 13.10 -5.90
CA GLN A 136 -22.16 14.40 -5.28
C GLN A 136 -23.30 14.31 -4.25
N GLY A 137 -23.82 13.12 -3.98
CA GLY A 137 -24.84 12.89 -2.97
C GLY A 137 -24.25 12.83 -1.56
N LYS A 138 -25.03 13.32 -0.58
CA LYS A 138 -24.82 13.01 0.84
C LYS A 138 -24.99 11.52 1.13
N LEU A 139 -25.78 10.81 0.33
CA LEU A 139 -25.98 9.36 0.46
C LEU A 139 -24.90 8.59 -0.30
N ILE A 140 -24.32 7.61 0.38
CA ILE A 140 -23.35 6.63 -0.11
C ILE A 140 -24.02 5.27 -0.05
N ARG A 141 -24.03 4.52 -1.16
CA ARG A 141 -24.83 3.30 -1.33
C ARG A 141 -24.05 1.98 -1.24
N GLY A 142 -22.73 2.05 -1.06
CA GLY A 142 -21.87 0.88 -1.04
C GLY A 142 -21.76 0.22 -2.42
N GLY A 143 -21.24 -1.01 -2.43
CA GLY A 143 -20.97 -1.77 -3.64
C GLY A 143 -19.89 -1.16 -4.54
N ALA A 144 -19.67 -1.81 -5.68
CA ALA A 144 -18.59 -1.47 -6.61
C ALA A 144 -18.66 -0.05 -7.23
N LEU A 145 -19.78 0.66 -7.08
CA LEU A 145 -20.02 1.95 -7.74
C LEU A 145 -20.01 3.16 -6.78
N ASP A 146 -20.21 2.97 -5.48
CA ASP A 146 -20.23 4.05 -4.49
C ASP A 146 -19.77 3.54 -3.11
N PRO A 147 -18.55 2.98 -3.01
CA PRO A 147 -18.03 2.42 -1.76
C PRO A 147 -17.78 3.54 -0.73
N LEU A 148 -17.98 3.23 0.56
CA LEU A 148 -17.68 4.16 1.65
C LEU A 148 -16.16 4.39 1.78
N LEU A 149 -15.37 3.35 1.51
CA LEU A 149 -13.93 3.35 1.76
C LEU A 149 -13.23 4.57 1.15
N GLU A 150 -13.44 4.86 -0.13
CA GLU A 150 -12.70 5.91 -0.84
C GLU A 150 -12.87 7.30 -0.19
N ARG A 151 -14.10 7.62 0.23
CA ARG A 151 -14.40 8.90 0.88
C ARG A 151 -13.86 8.95 2.30
N LEU A 152 -13.98 7.83 3.01
CA LEU A 152 -13.47 7.72 4.37
C LEU A 152 -11.94 7.89 4.39
N LEU A 153 -11.22 7.25 3.48
CA LEU A 153 -9.76 7.38 3.36
C LEU A 153 -9.36 8.81 2.98
N SER A 154 -10.04 9.42 2.02
CA SER A 154 -9.78 10.82 1.63
C SER A 154 -9.93 11.79 2.80
N ASP A 155 -10.93 11.60 3.65
CA ASP A 155 -11.12 12.45 4.84
C ASP A 155 -10.06 12.13 5.92
N LEU A 156 -9.73 10.85 6.12
CA LEU A 156 -8.78 10.39 7.13
C LEU A 156 -7.34 10.84 6.84
N ASP A 157 -6.94 10.89 5.56
CA ASP A 157 -5.62 11.38 5.13
C ASP A 157 -5.41 12.87 5.47
N ALA A 158 -6.47 13.66 5.51
CA ALA A 158 -6.42 15.08 5.89
C ALA A 158 -6.69 15.34 7.38
N ALA A 159 -6.90 14.29 8.17
CA ALA A 159 -7.41 14.40 9.53
C ALA A 159 -6.36 14.71 10.60
N ASN A 160 -6.82 15.29 11.71
CA ASN A 160 -6.13 15.32 13.00
C ASN A 160 -6.89 14.60 14.12
N LYS A 161 -8.18 14.32 13.94
CA LYS A 161 -8.97 13.47 14.85
C LYS A 161 -9.83 12.49 14.09
N PHE A 162 -9.92 11.28 14.63
CA PHE A 162 -10.79 10.23 14.12
C PHE A 162 -11.54 9.56 15.27
N ASP A 163 -12.87 9.71 15.27
CA ASP A 163 -13.76 9.06 16.23
C ASP A 163 -14.61 8.02 15.50
N LEU A 164 -14.59 6.78 15.98
CA LEU A 164 -15.27 5.64 15.36
C LEU A 164 -16.17 4.97 16.39
N ALA A 165 -17.46 4.81 16.08
CA ALA A 165 -18.39 4.01 16.87
C ALA A 165 -19.13 3.02 15.95
N VAL A 166 -18.70 1.77 15.94
CA VAL A 166 -19.28 0.70 15.09
C VAL A 166 -19.68 -0.51 15.91
N ALA A 167 -20.72 -1.23 15.50
CA ALA A 167 -21.18 -2.41 16.22
C ALA A 167 -20.08 -3.48 16.29
N PHE A 168 -19.43 -3.71 15.15
CA PHE A 168 -18.45 -4.77 14.96
C PHE A 168 -17.21 -4.25 14.24
N ILE A 169 -16.07 -4.84 14.61
CA ILE A 169 -14.79 -4.64 13.94
C ILE A 169 -14.23 -6.02 13.55
N LEU A 170 -13.97 -6.21 12.25
CA LEU A 170 -13.39 -7.42 11.68
C LEU A 170 -11.95 -7.15 11.18
N PRO A 171 -11.08 -8.17 11.09
CA PRO A 171 -9.69 -7.98 10.66
C PRO A 171 -9.57 -7.39 9.26
N SER A 172 -10.50 -7.75 8.38
CA SER A 172 -10.64 -7.28 6.99
C SER A 172 -10.87 -5.77 6.89
N GLY A 173 -11.66 -5.18 7.78
CA GLY A 173 -11.89 -3.74 7.85
C GLY A 173 -10.69 -3.02 8.43
N VAL A 174 -10.03 -3.62 9.44
CA VAL A 174 -8.76 -3.10 9.97
C VAL A 174 -7.69 -3.09 8.88
N ASP A 175 -7.58 -4.12 8.03
CA ASP A 175 -6.64 -4.14 6.90
C ASP A 175 -6.75 -2.92 5.99
N LEU A 176 -7.96 -2.38 5.82
CA LEU A 176 -8.21 -1.23 4.94
C LEU A 176 -7.82 0.11 5.56
N LEU A 177 -7.94 0.24 6.89
CA LEU A 177 -7.77 1.53 7.58
C LEU A 177 -6.49 1.62 8.40
N GLU A 178 -5.83 0.50 8.73
CA GLU A 178 -4.73 0.45 9.70
C GLU A 178 -3.59 1.42 9.36
N ASP A 179 -3.17 1.45 8.09
CA ASP A 179 -2.07 2.30 7.65
C ASP A 179 -2.44 3.79 7.67
N HIS A 180 -3.70 4.13 7.40
CA HIS A 180 -4.21 5.51 7.45
C HIS A 180 -4.40 6.01 8.89
N ILE A 181 -4.88 5.15 9.79
CA ILE A 181 -4.92 5.45 11.22
C ILE A 181 -3.50 5.62 11.75
N ARG A 182 -2.56 4.76 11.33
CA ARG A 182 -1.16 4.87 11.71
C ARG A 182 -0.52 6.17 11.21
N ASP A 183 -0.81 6.59 9.98
CA ASP A 183 -0.36 7.87 9.44
C ASP A 183 -0.91 9.05 10.27
N LEU A 184 -2.23 9.07 10.54
CA LEU A 184 -2.88 10.05 11.42
C LEU A 184 -2.14 10.19 12.75
N LEU A 185 -1.89 9.06 13.43
CA LEU A 185 -1.21 9.03 14.73
C LEU A 185 0.25 9.49 14.62
N SER A 186 0.94 9.15 13.53
CA SER A 186 2.33 9.55 13.30
C SER A 186 2.50 11.06 13.09
N ARG A 187 1.48 11.72 12.54
CA ARG A 187 1.40 13.18 12.38
C ARG A 187 0.94 13.90 13.66
N GLY A 188 0.77 13.18 14.76
CA GLY A 188 0.34 13.72 16.06
C GLY A 188 -1.18 13.86 16.22
N GLY A 189 -1.97 13.26 15.32
CA GLY A 189 -3.41 13.16 15.45
C GLY A 189 -3.83 12.17 16.54
N THR A 190 -5.12 12.14 16.84
CA THR A 190 -5.72 11.28 17.88
C THR A 190 -6.84 10.43 17.32
N ALA A 191 -6.95 9.18 17.78
CA ALA A 191 -8.04 8.28 17.41
C ALA A 191 -8.80 7.77 18.63
N ARG A 192 -10.14 7.78 18.59
CA ARG A 192 -11.02 7.16 19.60
C ARG A 192 -11.88 6.12 18.91
N ILE A 193 -11.67 4.85 19.23
CA ILE A 193 -12.40 3.74 18.63
C ILE A 193 -13.27 3.07 19.69
N LEU A 194 -14.57 3.01 19.41
CA LEU A 194 -15.58 2.35 20.22
C LEU A 194 -16.24 1.23 19.40
N THR A 195 -16.27 0.03 19.97
CA THR A 195 -17.00 -1.11 19.41
C THR A 195 -17.89 -1.79 20.44
N GLY A 196 -18.65 -2.82 20.06
CA GLY A 196 -19.43 -3.66 20.97
C GLY A 196 -18.93 -5.11 21.01
N ASP A 197 -19.31 -5.83 22.07
CA ASP A 197 -19.20 -7.29 22.13
C ASP A 197 -20.54 -8.00 21.84
N TYR A 198 -21.51 -7.28 21.27
CA TYR A 198 -22.81 -7.82 20.87
C TYR A 198 -22.63 -9.03 19.95
N GLN A 199 -23.25 -10.16 20.32
CA GLN A 199 -23.15 -11.44 19.61
C GLN A 199 -21.72 -11.96 19.40
N PHE A 200 -20.71 -11.39 20.08
CA PHE A 200 -19.30 -11.75 19.94
C PHE A 200 -18.72 -11.63 18.52
N VAL A 201 -19.34 -10.82 17.66
CA VAL A 201 -18.94 -10.68 16.25
C VAL A 201 -17.58 -9.98 16.12
N THR A 202 -17.34 -8.92 16.89
CA THR A 202 -16.06 -8.19 16.93
C THR A 202 -14.91 -9.16 17.17
N ASP A 203 -13.93 -9.14 16.27
CA ASP A 203 -12.86 -10.12 16.27
C ASP A 203 -11.71 -9.74 17.22
N PRO A 204 -11.25 -10.63 18.10
CA PRO A 204 -10.14 -10.34 19.01
C PRO A 204 -8.82 -9.99 18.32
N LEU A 205 -8.54 -10.53 17.14
CA LEU A 205 -7.36 -10.19 16.34
C LEU A 205 -7.46 -8.76 15.82
N ALA A 206 -8.64 -8.32 15.40
CA ALA A 206 -8.86 -6.96 14.94
C ALA A 206 -8.61 -5.93 16.07
N LEU A 207 -9.11 -6.22 17.28
CA LEU A 207 -8.85 -5.40 18.47
C LEU A 207 -7.37 -5.40 18.85
N GLN A 208 -6.70 -6.56 18.79
CA GLN A 208 -5.26 -6.65 19.05
C GLN A 208 -4.48 -5.76 18.10
N ARG A 209 -4.80 -5.78 16.80
CA ARG A 209 -4.11 -4.97 15.79
C ARG A 209 -4.26 -3.47 16.03
N LEU A 210 -5.45 -3.04 16.44
CA LEU A 210 -5.69 -1.64 16.80
C LEU A 210 -4.92 -1.23 18.07
N LEU A 211 -4.83 -2.11 19.07
CA LEU A 211 -4.02 -1.87 20.27
C LEU A 211 -2.51 -1.81 19.99
N ASP A 212 -2.04 -2.55 18.98
CA ASP A 212 -0.63 -2.54 18.57
C ASP A 212 -0.24 -1.24 17.84
N LEU A 213 -1.19 -0.35 17.52
CA LEU A 213 -0.90 0.91 16.85
C LEU A 213 -0.19 1.89 17.81
N PRO A 214 0.99 2.43 17.43
CA PRO A 214 1.67 3.43 18.23
C PRO A 214 0.99 4.80 18.11
N GLY A 215 0.99 5.57 19.19
CA GLY A 215 0.49 6.95 19.21
C GLY A 215 -0.73 7.12 20.11
N SER A 216 -1.46 8.21 19.91
CA SER A 216 -2.62 8.58 20.74
C SER A 216 -3.92 7.93 20.25
N LEU A 217 -4.04 6.62 20.47
CA LEU A 217 -5.25 5.85 20.19
C LEU A 217 -5.88 5.33 21.49
N GLU A 218 -7.16 5.63 21.69
CA GLU A 218 -7.98 5.02 22.75
C GLU A 218 -8.95 4.00 22.12
N LEU A 219 -8.88 2.75 22.58
CA LEU A 219 -9.81 1.70 22.18
C LEU A 219 -10.71 1.34 23.36
N ARG A 220 -12.02 1.45 23.16
CA ARG A 220 -13.05 1.09 24.14
C ARG A 220 -14.05 0.11 23.56
N ILE A 221 -14.71 -0.61 24.44
CA ILE A 221 -15.79 -1.53 24.10
C ILE A 221 -16.99 -1.31 24.99
N TYR A 222 -18.15 -1.20 24.37
CA TYR A 222 -19.44 -1.24 25.04
C TYR A 222 -19.79 -2.69 25.36
N GLN A 223 -19.83 -3.05 26.64
CA GLN A 223 -20.23 -4.39 27.08
C GLN A 223 -21.75 -4.55 27.01
N CYS A 224 -22.21 -5.27 26.00
CA CYS A 224 -23.60 -5.64 25.82
C CYS A 224 -24.04 -6.63 26.89
N ARG A 225 -24.83 -6.12 27.85
CA ARG A 225 -25.60 -6.95 28.78
C ARG A 225 -26.98 -7.21 28.20
N GLU A 226 -27.95 -6.35 28.53
CA GLU A 226 -29.35 -6.48 28.11
C GLU A 226 -29.69 -5.65 26.86
N ARG A 227 -28.78 -4.75 26.44
CA ARG A 227 -28.99 -3.83 25.32
C ARG A 227 -28.02 -4.14 24.18
N SER A 228 -28.55 -4.24 22.97
CA SER A 228 -27.73 -4.34 21.76
C SER A 228 -26.98 -3.04 21.50
N PHE A 229 -25.72 -3.17 21.07
CA PHE A 229 -24.89 -2.06 20.59
C PHE A 229 -24.77 -2.21 19.09
N HIS A 230 -25.44 -1.33 18.34
CA HIS A 230 -25.44 -1.37 16.88
C HIS A 230 -25.22 -0.03 16.14
N PRO A 231 -24.61 1.02 16.74
CA PRO A 231 -24.30 2.25 16.03
C PRO A 231 -23.21 2.00 14.97
N LYS A 232 -23.17 2.83 13.93
CA LYS A 232 -22.14 2.83 12.89
C LYS A 232 -21.93 4.26 12.43
N ALA A 233 -20.93 4.89 13.04
CA ALA A 233 -20.61 6.28 12.85
C ALA A 233 -19.09 6.46 12.75
N TYR A 234 -18.67 7.20 11.74
CA TYR A 234 -17.28 7.60 11.50
C TYR A 234 -17.24 9.12 11.51
N LEU A 235 -16.54 9.74 12.46
CA LEU A 235 -16.41 11.19 12.57
C LEU A 235 -14.94 11.56 12.40
N ILE A 236 -14.67 12.51 11.52
CA ILE A 236 -13.32 12.89 11.12
C ILE A 236 -13.22 14.41 11.21
N SER A 237 -12.18 14.90 11.89
CA SER A 237 -11.82 16.31 11.91
C SER A 237 -10.57 16.50 11.08
N SER A 238 -10.62 17.43 10.14
CA SER A 238 -9.48 17.88 9.34
C SER A 238 -8.56 18.85 10.12
N ASN A 239 -7.36 19.06 9.59
CA ASN A 239 -6.42 20.05 10.12
C ASN A 239 -6.95 21.51 10.14
N SER A 240 -7.91 21.84 9.26
CA SER A 240 -8.55 23.16 9.23
C SER A 240 -9.66 23.32 10.29
N GLY A 241 -9.96 22.27 11.04
CA GLY A 241 -11.06 22.23 12.02
C GLY A 241 -12.43 21.92 11.41
N GLN A 242 -12.50 21.63 10.10
CA GLN A 242 -13.72 21.14 9.47
C GLN A 242 -13.93 19.67 9.80
N TRP A 243 -15.18 19.32 10.10
CA TRP A 243 -15.59 17.96 10.41
C TRP A 243 -16.44 17.35 9.28
N SER A 244 -16.24 16.06 9.09
CA SER A 244 -17.07 15.16 8.28
C SER A 244 -17.54 14.01 9.15
N ALA A 245 -18.81 13.62 9.06
CA ALA A 245 -19.35 12.45 9.72
C ALA A 245 -20.09 11.56 8.72
N TYR A 246 -19.97 10.25 8.90
CA TYR A 246 -20.68 9.23 8.12
C TYR A 246 -21.51 8.41 9.10
N VAL A 247 -22.82 8.36 8.90
CA VAL A 247 -23.74 7.58 9.75
C VAL A 247 -24.54 6.64 8.87
N GLY A 248 -24.56 5.35 9.18
CA GLY A 248 -25.16 4.39 8.27
C GLY A 248 -25.20 2.94 8.74
N SER A 249 -25.10 2.03 7.78
CA SER A 249 -25.16 0.59 7.98
C SER A 249 -23.78 -0.11 7.88
N SER A 250 -22.71 0.62 7.56
CA SER A 250 -21.36 0.04 7.41
C SER A 250 -20.59 -0.16 8.73
N ASN A 251 -20.35 -1.41 9.12
CA ASN A 251 -19.36 -1.76 10.16
C ASN A 251 -17.92 -1.63 9.63
N LEU A 252 -16.93 -1.82 10.51
CA LEU A 252 -15.53 -1.88 10.10
C LEU A 252 -15.18 -3.30 9.60
N SER A 253 -15.63 -3.62 8.38
CA SER A 253 -15.33 -4.82 7.61
C SER A 253 -15.07 -4.47 6.14
N ARG A 254 -14.43 -5.35 5.37
CA ARG A 254 -14.20 -5.09 3.93
C ARG A 254 -15.51 -5.04 3.18
N THR A 255 -16.40 -5.99 3.45
CA THR A 255 -17.72 -6.04 2.81
C THR A 255 -18.48 -4.74 3.03
N ALA A 256 -18.67 -4.30 4.28
CA ALA A 256 -19.40 -3.06 4.58
C ALA A 256 -18.74 -1.77 4.03
N LEU A 257 -17.42 -1.74 3.85
CA LEU A 257 -16.73 -0.55 3.35
C LEU A 257 -16.61 -0.51 1.82
N CYS A 258 -16.64 -1.66 1.15
CA CYS A 258 -16.33 -1.77 -0.28
C CYS A 258 -17.44 -2.42 -1.13
N GLU A 259 -17.95 -3.59 -0.71
CA GLU A 259 -18.68 -4.50 -1.60
C GLU A 259 -20.17 -4.62 -1.27
N GLY A 260 -20.53 -4.47 0.01
CA GLY A 260 -21.86 -4.60 0.53
C GLY A 260 -22.80 -3.50 0.06
N VAL A 261 -24.10 -3.82 -0.01
CA VAL A 261 -25.16 -2.83 -0.24
C VAL A 261 -25.41 -2.13 1.09
N GLU A 262 -24.91 -0.90 1.21
CA GLU A 262 -24.81 -0.18 2.47
C GLU A 262 -25.27 1.25 2.32
N TRP A 263 -26.05 1.78 3.26
CA TRP A 263 -26.43 3.19 3.22
C TRP A 263 -25.67 3.95 4.29
N ASN A 264 -24.88 4.93 3.86
CA ASN A 264 -24.20 5.86 4.74
C ASN A 264 -24.53 7.28 4.32
N TYR A 265 -24.88 8.12 5.28
CA TYR A 265 -25.18 9.52 5.05
C TYR A 265 -24.03 10.38 5.57
N ARG A 266 -23.48 11.20 4.66
CA ARG A 266 -22.39 12.12 4.92
C ARG A 266 -22.93 13.47 5.41
N ILE A 267 -22.37 13.93 6.52
CA ILE A 267 -22.71 15.19 7.19
C ILE A 267 -21.41 15.99 7.27
N GLU A 268 -21.41 17.21 6.73
CA GLU A 268 -20.23 18.07 6.74
C GLU A 268 -20.53 19.33 7.54
N SER A 269 -19.61 19.71 8.43
CA SER A 269 -19.70 20.93 9.24
C SER A 269 -20.00 22.20 8.43
N ALA A 270 -19.50 22.26 7.18
CA ALA A 270 -19.70 23.38 6.27
C ALA A 270 -21.15 23.53 5.77
N THR A 271 -21.93 22.46 5.76
CA THR A 271 -23.30 22.46 5.22
C THR A 271 -24.37 22.09 6.24
N ASP A 272 -24.00 21.41 7.32
CA ASP A 272 -24.93 20.92 8.35
C ASP A 272 -24.28 20.87 9.73
N THR A 273 -24.11 22.05 10.33
CA THR A 273 -23.52 22.18 11.66
C THR A 273 -24.40 21.58 12.78
N ALA A 274 -25.72 21.65 12.63
CA ALA A 274 -26.66 21.14 13.64
C ALA A 274 -26.67 19.60 13.67
N GLY A 275 -26.77 18.95 12.50
CA GLY A 275 -26.72 17.50 12.40
C GLY A 275 -25.39 16.94 12.89
N LEU A 276 -24.28 17.62 12.59
CA LEU A 276 -22.98 17.22 13.11
C LEU A 276 -22.92 17.29 14.64
N ALA A 277 -23.44 18.36 15.25
CA ALA A 277 -23.47 18.50 16.71
C ALA A 277 -24.28 17.39 17.38
N GLU A 278 -25.38 16.96 16.77
CA GLU A 278 -26.18 15.81 17.26
C GLU A 278 -25.37 14.51 17.23
N VAL A 279 -24.68 14.23 16.12
CA VAL A 279 -23.86 13.02 15.98
C VAL A 279 -22.67 13.03 16.95
N GLN A 280 -22.01 14.17 17.13
CA GLN A 280 -20.94 14.33 18.12
C GLN A 280 -21.44 14.11 19.55
N ALA A 281 -22.58 14.70 19.92
CA ALA A 281 -23.18 14.51 21.24
C ALA A 281 -23.56 13.04 21.48
N ALA A 282 -24.08 12.35 20.47
CA ALA A 282 -24.40 10.92 20.55
C ALA A 282 -23.13 10.06 20.73
N PHE A 283 -22.04 10.38 20.02
CA PHE A 283 -20.75 9.71 20.21
C PHE A 283 -20.22 9.90 21.64
N GLU A 284 -20.18 11.13 22.15
CA GLU A 284 -19.70 11.42 23.51
C GLU A 284 -20.53 10.72 24.58
N ALA A 285 -21.86 10.64 24.39
CA ALA A 285 -22.73 9.91 25.29
C ALA A 285 -22.39 8.41 25.36
N LEU A 286 -22.12 7.78 24.20
CA LEU A 286 -21.67 6.38 24.17
C LEU A 286 -20.26 6.20 24.76
N TRP A 287 -19.35 7.14 24.48
CA TRP A 287 -17.98 7.12 24.95
C TRP A 287 -17.88 7.22 26.48
N ALA A 288 -18.79 7.97 27.10
CA ALA A 288 -18.89 8.19 28.53
C ALA A 288 -19.83 7.20 29.26
N ASP A 289 -20.49 6.27 28.53
CA ASP A 289 -21.40 5.31 29.13
C ASP A 289 -20.66 4.40 30.14
N PRO A 290 -21.22 4.13 31.33
CA PRO A 290 -20.61 3.23 32.32
C PRO A 290 -20.33 1.80 31.83
N GLN A 291 -21.02 1.34 30.78
CA GLN A 291 -20.78 0.04 30.13
C GLN A 291 -19.66 0.08 29.10
N THR A 292 -19.18 1.27 28.75
CA THR A 292 -18.05 1.46 27.85
C THR A 292 -16.74 1.37 28.63
N LEU A 293 -16.01 0.28 28.43
CA LEU A 293 -14.77 -0.04 29.13
C LEU A 293 -13.56 0.10 28.21
N PRO A 294 -12.37 0.46 28.74
CA PRO A 294 -11.13 0.40 27.97
C PRO A 294 -10.79 -1.05 27.61
N VAL A 295 -10.36 -1.26 26.37
CA VAL A 295 -9.85 -2.57 25.93
C VAL A 295 -8.38 -2.66 26.34
N THR A 296 -8.09 -3.45 27.37
CA THR A 296 -6.72 -3.75 27.82
C THR A 296 -6.25 -5.11 27.30
N ALA A 297 -4.95 -5.41 27.43
CA ALA A 297 -4.41 -6.73 27.11
C ALA A 297 -5.12 -7.85 27.90
N ASP A 298 -5.34 -7.64 29.20
CA ASP A 298 -6.04 -8.60 30.07
C ASP A 298 -7.51 -8.77 29.65
N TRP A 299 -8.20 -7.66 29.35
CA TRP A 299 -9.57 -7.71 28.86
C TRP A 299 -9.67 -8.54 27.56
N LEU A 300 -8.69 -8.39 26.66
CA LEU A 300 -8.68 -9.11 25.40
C LEU A 300 -8.43 -10.61 25.57
N VAL A 301 -7.59 -11.00 26.54
CA VAL A 301 -7.41 -12.41 26.93
C VAL A 301 -8.74 -12.98 27.45
N ASP A 302 -9.42 -12.28 28.35
CA ASP A 302 -10.72 -12.70 28.88
C ASP A 302 -11.77 -12.78 27.77
N TYR A 303 -11.80 -11.81 26.86
CA TYR A 303 -12.70 -11.81 25.71
C TYR A 303 -12.50 -13.02 24.81
N LYS A 304 -11.24 -13.36 24.48
CA LYS A 304 -10.91 -14.57 23.71
C LYS A 304 -11.41 -15.83 24.39
N ASN A 305 -11.33 -15.91 25.73
CA ASN A 305 -11.75 -17.07 26.50
C ASN A 305 -13.28 -17.23 26.57
N ARG A 306 -14.03 -16.12 26.67
CA ARG A 306 -15.51 -16.15 26.73
C ARG A 306 -16.20 -16.17 25.36
N ARG A 307 -15.49 -15.81 24.28
CA ARG A 307 -16.03 -15.82 22.92
C ARG A 307 -16.32 -17.26 22.48
N PRO A 308 -17.56 -17.59 22.06
CA PRO A 308 -17.87 -18.90 21.52
C PRO A 308 -16.97 -19.26 20.33
N LYS A 309 -16.69 -20.54 20.11
CA LYS A 309 -15.91 -20.96 18.92
C LYS A 309 -16.72 -20.86 17.63
N ASP A 310 -18.03 -21.08 17.73
CA ASP A 310 -18.97 -21.03 16.62
C ASP A 310 -19.69 -19.67 16.56
N VAL A 311 -18.96 -18.56 16.65
CA VAL A 311 -19.57 -17.25 16.37
C VAL A 311 -20.02 -17.26 14.92
N ASN A 312 -21.32 -17.07 14.71
CA ASN A 312 -21.91 -17.08 13.38
C ASN A 312 -21.65 -15.75 12.66
N VAL A 313 -20.39 -15.53 12.26
CA VAL A 313 -19.96 -14.35 11.49
C VAL A 313 -20.68 -14.29 10.13
N GLN A 314 -21.14 -15.46 9.61
CA GLN A 314 -21.84 -15.57 8.33
C GLN A 314 -23.20 -14.85 8.28
N VAL A 315 -23.81 -14.52 9.43
CA VAL A 315 -25.11 -13.81 9.44
C VAL A 315 -24.96 -12.30 9.28
N VAL A 316 -23.74 -11.76 9.41
CA VAL A 316 -23.50 -10.31 9.43
C VAL A 316 -22.71 -9.81 8.22
N ASP A 317 -21.87 -10.65 7.62
CA ASP A 317 -21.22 -10.39 6.33
C ASP A 317 -21.04 -11.74 5.62
N ASN A 318 -21.90 -12.06 4.64
CA ASN A 318 -21.70 -13.22 3.79
C ASN A 318 -20.53 -12.94 2.83
N MET A 319 -19.46 -13.74 2.94
CA MET A 319 -18.21 -13.72 2.15
C MET A 319 -17.06 -12.88 2.71
N GLU A 320 -16.61 -13.15 3.94
CA GLU A 320 -15.21 -12.88 4.26
C GLU A 320 -14.49 -14.21 4.56
N PRO A 321 -13.64 -14.71 3.63
CA PRO A 321 -12.70 -15.75 4.01
C PRO A 321 -11.76 -15.17 5.06
N ASP A 322 -11.47 -15.94 6.11
CA ASP A 322 -10.30 -15.68 6.96
C ASP A 322 -9.12 -15.46 6.03
N GLY A 323 -8.46 -14.29 6.13
CA GLY A 323 -7.31 -13.98 5.29
C GLY A 323 -6.30 -15.13 5.39
N GLU A 324 -6.03 -15.81 4.28
CA GLU A 324 -5.13 -16.97 4.27
C GLU A 324 -3.79 -16.57 4.89
N VAL A 325 -3.35 -17.34 5.90
CA VAL A 325 -1.99 -17.20 6.43
C VAL A 325 -1.05 -17.48 5.27
N PRO A 326 -0.19 -16.52 4.86
CA PRO A 326 0.67 -16.73 3.70
C PRO A 326 1.55 -17.94 3.90
N THR A 327 1.71 -18.76 2.86
CA THR A 327 2.61 -19.91 2.88
C THR A 327 4.00 -19.51 2.39
N PRO A 328 5.07 -20.18 2.86
CA PRO A 328 6.41 -19.94 2.35
C PRO A 328 6.51 -20.26 0.85
N HIS A 329 7.24 -19.46 0.09
CA HIS A 329 7.57 -19.81 -1.30
C HIS A 329 8.79 -20.75 -1.36
N LEU A 330 9.06 -21.37 -2.51
CA LEU A 330 10.14 -22.36 -2.71
C LEU A 330 11.48 -22.03 -2.01
N VAL A 331 12.03 -20.82 -2.23
CA VAL A 331 13.31 -20.43 -1.60
C VAL A 331 13.23 -20.35 -0.07
N GLN A 332 12.08 -19.97 0.49
CA GLN A 332 11.86 -19.97 1.94
C GLN A 332 11.68 -21.41 2.46
N GLU A 333 11.01 -22.29 1.72
CA GLU A 333 10.89 -23.71 2.08
C GLU A 333 12.26 -24.38 2.15
N GLU A 334 13.11 -24.20 1.13
CA GLU A 334 14.48 -24.71 1.12
C GLU A 334 15.32 -24.17 2.30
N ALA A 335 15.16 -22.88 2.62
CA ALA A 335 15.86 -22.27 3.74
C ALA A 335 15.35 -22.81 5.10
N LEU A 336 14.04 -23.06 5.24
CA LEU A 336 13.44 -23.67 6.43
C LEU A 336 13.91 -25.11 6.63
N GLU A 337 14.02 -25.89 5.55
CA GLU A 337 14.57 -27.25 5.58
C GLU A 337 16.05 -27.24 5.99
N ALA A 338 16.86 -26.36 5.40
CA ALA A 338 18.26 -26.19 5.80
C ALA A 338 18.41 -25.73 7.26
N LEU A 339 17.48 -24.89 7.75
CA LEU A 339 17.41 -24.45 9.14
C LEU A 339 17.02 -25.59 10.10
N GLU A 340 16.24 -26.56 9.64
CA GLU A 340 15.95 -27.77 10.41
C GLU A 340 17.16 -28.71 10.44
N ASP A 341 17.78 -28.96 9.29
CA ASP A 341 18.97 -29.79 9.16
C ASP A 341 20.13 -29.28 10.01
N THR A 342 20.29 -27.97 10.13
CA THR A 342 21.34 -27.41 10.99
C THR A 342 21.05 -27.62 12.48
N ARG A 343 19.78 -27.59 12.91
CA ARG A 343 19.41 -27.84 14.31
C ARG A 343 19.59 -29.30 14.68
N THR A 344 19.22 -30.22 13.78
CA THR A 344 19.40 -31.67 14.01
C THR A 344 20.88 -32.04 14.12
N LYS A 345 21.77 -31.29 13.46
CA LYS A 345 23.24 -31.40 13.61
C LYS A 345 23.79 -30.79 14.91
N GLY A 346 22.94 -30.13 15.70
CA GLY A 346 23.30 -29.57 17.01
C GLY A 346 23.82 -28.13 16.97
N ASN A 347 23.76 -27.43 15.84
CA ASN A 347 24.15 -26.02 15.77
C ASN A 347 23.07 -25.15 16.44
N CYS A 348 23.51 -24.16 17.22
CA CYS A 348 22.65 -23.23 17.95
C CYS A 348 22.57 -21.85 17.27
N ALA A 349 23.35 -21.62 16.21
CA ALA A 349 23.28 -20.42 15.40
C ALA A 349 23.43 -20.74 13.92
N GLY A 350 22.91 -19.88 13.05
CA GLY A 350 23.03 -20.06 11.61
C GLY A 350 22.83 -18.79 10.80
N LEU A 351 23.66 -18.62 9.76
CA LEU A 351 23.58 -17.51 8.82
C LEU A 351 22.80 -17.90 7.56
N VAL A 352 21.73 -17.15 7.29
CA VAL A 352 20.98 -17.24 6.04
C VAL A 352 21.14 -15.96 5.23
N VAL A 353 21.57 -16.12 3.98
CA VAL A 353 21.81 -15.02 3.04
C VAL A 353 20.72 -15.01 1.97
N LEU A 354 19.85 -14.00 1.99
CA LEU A 354 18.79 -13.84 0.99
C LEU A 354 18.81 -12.44 0.40
N ALA A 355 18.78 -12.37 -0.93
CA ALA A 355 18.58 -11.13 -1.67
C ALA A 355 17.34 -10.35 -1.16
N THR A 356 17.41 -9.03 -1.23
CA THR A 356 16.27 -8.16 -0.94
C THR A 356 15.10 -8.52 -1.84
N GLY A 357 13.88 -8.57 -1.28
CA GLY A 357 12.68 -9.01 -1.98
C GLY A 357 12.33 -10.50 -1.79
N LEU A 358 13.28 -11.37 -1.42
CA LEU A 358 13.01 -12.80 -1.16
C LEU A 358 12.40 -13.09 0.23
N GLY A 359 11.97 -12.05 0.96
CA GLY A 359 11.23 -12.20 2.20
C GLY A 359 12.02 -12.71 3.42
N LYS A 360 13.20 -12.14 3.73
CA LYS A 360 13.96 -12.43 4.97
C LYS A 360 13.10 -12.42 6.23
N THR A 361 12.28 -11.38 6.38
CA THR A 361 11.37 -11.21 7.51
C THR A 361 10.31 -12.31 7.57
N TRP A 362 9.75 -12.70 6.43
CA TRP A 362 8.80 -13.81 6.33
C TRP A 362 9.45 -15.12 6.74
N LEU A 363 10.65 -15.42 6.22
CA LEU A 363 11.43 -16.59 6.63
C LEU A 363 11.60 -16.66 8.16
N SER A 364 12.03 -15.56 8.80
CA SER A 364 12.17 -15.54 10.26
C SER A 364 10.86 -15.74 11.02
N ALA A 365 9.76 -15.20 10.49
CA ALA A 365 8.45 -15.36 11.11
C ALA A 365 7.98 -16.82 11.02
N PHE A 366 8.14 -17.47 9.86
CA PHE A 366 7.84 -18.89 9.69
C PHE A 366 8.69 -19.77 10.59
N ASP A 367 10.01 -19.58 10.58
CA ASP A 367 10.95 -20.44 11.29
C ASP A 367 10.81 -20.33 12.81
N SER A 368 10.50 -19.14 13.32
CA SER A 368 10.30 -18.89 14.76
C SER A 368 8.89 -19.29 15.26
N ASN A 369 7.95 -19.64 14.36
CA ASN A 369 6.59 -20.02 14.74
C ASN A 369 6.49 -21.49 15.17
N ARG A 370 7.23 -21.84 16.23
CA ARG A 370 7.27 -23.20 16.78
C ARG A 370 6.89 -23.22 18.26
N PRO A 371 6.27 -24.30 18.76
CA PRO A 371 5.85 -24.41 20.16
C PRO A 371 6.98 -24.24 21.18
N GLU A 372 8.20 -24.63 20.83
CA GLU A 372 9.40 -24.51 21.65
C GLU A 372 9.97 -23.09 21.74
N TYR A 373 9.55 -22.19 20.84
CA TYR A 373 9.99 -20.80 20.75
C TYR A 373 8.90 -19.85 21.23
N ARG A 374 8.66 -19.85 22.55
CA ARG A 374 7.61 -19.03 23.16
C ARG A 374 8.00 -17.56 23.18
N ARG A 375 9.26 -17.27 23.53
CA ARG A 375 9.76 -15.91 23.57
C ARG A 375 10.81 -15.64 22.51
N VAL A 376 10.54 -14.69 21.62
CA VAL A 376 11.35 -14.39 20.45
C VAL A 376 11.83 -12.95 20.49
N LEU A 377 13.10 -12.71 20.16
CA LEU A 377 13.67 -11.38 20.04
C LEU A 377 14.04 -11.11 18.58
N PHE A 378 13.45 -10.08 18.00
CA PHE A 378 13.82 -9.57 16.69
C PHE A 378 14.63 -8.28 16.85
N VAL A 379 15.86 -8.27 16.34
CA VAL A 379 16.81 -7.15 16.49
C VAL A 379 17.11 -6.52 15.14
N ALA A 380 16.89 -5.21 15.02
CA ALA A 380 17.24 -4.43 13.84
C ALA A 380 17.77 -3.03 14.21
N HIS A 381 18.45 -2.37 13.26
CA HIS A 381 19.00 -1.03 13.47
C HIS A 381 18.00 0.11 13.21
N ARG A 382 16.98 -0.11 12.37
CA ARG A 382 16.01 0.93 11.95
C ARG A 382 14.62 0.64 12.53
N ASP A 383 13.97 1.66 13.08
CA ASP A 383 12.64 1.52 13.69
C ASP A 383 11.56 1.18 12.65
N GLU A 384 11.72 1.62 11.39
CA GLU A 384 10.83 1.28 10.29
C GLU A 384 10.84 -0.22 10.00
N ILE A 385 12.03 -0.85 10.05
CA ILE A 385 12.19 -2.31 9.87
C ILE A 385 11.50 -3.06 11.00
N LEU A 386 11.60 -2.57 12.25
CA LEU A 386 10.90 -3.17 13.38
C LEU A 386 9.38 -3.13 13.18
N GLY A 387 8.84 -2.00 12.71
CA GLY A 387 7.42 -1.87 12.42
C GLY A 387 6.93 -2.78 11.30
N GLN A 388 7.69 -2.86 10.19
CA GLN A 388 7.39 -3.79 9.10
C GLN A 388 7.44 -5.25 9.58
N SER A 389 8.46 -5.61 10.34
CA SER A 389 8.64 -6.97 10.85
C SER A 389 7.55 -7.38 11.82
N MET A 390 7.13 -6.47 12.70
CA MET A 390 6.02 -6.71 13.62
C MET A 390 4.72 -7.04 12.88
N ARG A 391 4.42 -6.35 11.76
CA ARG A 391 3.25 -6.68 10.91
C ARG A 391 3.35 -8.07 10.30
N THR A 392 4.51 -8.45 9.78
CA THR A 392 4.74 -9.80 9.24
C THR A 392 4.53 -10.87 10.32
N PHE A 393 5.13 -10.67 11.51
CA PHE A 393 4.97 -11.61 12.62
C PHE A 393 3.54 -11.67 13.14
N ARG A 394 2.76 -10.57 13.11
CA ARG A 394 1.34 -10.58 13.49
C ARG A 394 0.53 -11.51 12.60
N LYS A 395 0.84 -11.60 11.30
CA LYS A 395 0.16 -12.52 10.37
C LYS A 395 0.46 -14.00 10.68
N ILE A 396 1.69 -14.31 11.09
CA ILE A 396 2.10 -15.69 11.41
C ILE A 396 1.75 -16.10 12.85
N ARG A 397 1.77 -15.14 13.78
CA ARG A 397 1.53 -15.33 15.21
C ARG A 397 0.37 -14.42 15.66
N PRO A 398 -0.87 -14.65 15.18
CA PRO A 398 -2.00 -13.74 15.38
C PRO A 398 -2.31 -13.50 16.87
N HIS A 399 -2.10 -14.50 17.70
CA HIS A 399 -2.43 -14.44 19.13
C HIS A 399 -1.26 -14.08 20.04
N ALA A 400 -0.02 -14.04 19.53
CA ALA A 400 1.14 -13.72 20.35
C ALA A 400 1.12 -12.24 20.77
N ARG A 401 1.59 -11.93 21.97
CA ARG A 401 1.79 -10.55 22.40
C ARG A 401 3.05 -10.00 21.75
N LEU A 402 2.89 -9.12 20.76
CA LEU A 402 4.00 -8.41 20.14
C LEU A 402 4.27 -7.11 20.91
N GLY A 403 5.53 -6.71 21.04
CA GLY A 403 5.88 -5.46 21.70
C GLY A 403 7.19 -4.89 21.17
N ARG A 404 7.41 -3.59 21.40
CA ARG A 404 8.65 -2.92 20.98
C ARG A 404 9.56 -2.58 22.15
N TYR A 405 10.84 -2.54 21.85
CA TYR A 405 11.90 -2.08 22.74
C TYR A 405 12.80 -1.06 22.03
N THR A 406 12.33 0.18 21.96
CA THR A 406 12.97 1.30 21.26
C THR A 406 13.34 2.40 22.26
N GLY A 407 13.81 3.56 21.79
CA GLY A 407 14.05 4.70 22.68
C GLY A 407 12.77 5.20 23.38
N THR A 408 11.61 5.00 22.75
CA THR A 408 10.31 5.55 23.16
C THR A 408 9.40 4.52 23.82
N GLU A 409 9.49 3.24 23.45
CA GLU A 409 8.60 2.17 23.92
C GLU A 409 9.39 1.03 24.59
N LYS A 410 8.84 0.46 25.68
CA LYS A 410 9.50 -0.55 26.54
C LYS A 410 8.56 -1.67 26.97
N SER A 411 8.19 -2.54 26.04
CA SER A 411 7.29 -3.67 26.32
C SER A 411 8.08 -4.90 26.80
N LEU A 412 8.33 -5.01 28.10
CA LEU A 412 9.20 -6.05 28.68
C LEU A 412 8.64 -7.47 28.62
N ASP A 413 7.33 -7.61 28.55
CA ASP A 413 6.56 -8.85 28.75
C ASP A 413 5.88 -9.34 27.45
N ALA A 414 6.43 -8.95 26.31
CA ALA A 414 6.02 -9.46 24.99
C ALA A 414 6.54 -10.89 24.73
N ASP A 415 5.72 -11.67 24.04
CA ASP A 415 6.09 -12.99 23.48
C ASP A 415 7.06 -12.82 22.31
N VAL A 416 6.86 -11.79 21.48
CA VAL A 416 7.82 -11.40 20.43
C VAL A 416 8.20 -9.93 20.63
N LEU A 417 9.47 -9.71 20.96
CA LEU A 417 10.01 -8.39 21.22
C LEU A 417 10.79 -7.86 20.01
N PHE A 418 10.37 -6.71 19.48
CA PHE A 418 11.05 -6.01 18.39
C PHE A 418 11.93 -4.91 18.98
N ALA A 419 13.25 -5.14 19.00
CA ALA A 419 14.20 -4.29 19.72
C ALA A 419 15.17 -3.57 18.77
N SER A 420 15.37 -2.28 19.03
CA SER A 420 16.41 -1.51 18.35
C SER A 420 17.79 -1.82 18.93
N VAL A 421 18.78 -2.07 18.06
CA VAL A 421 20.18 -2.35 18.47
C VAL A 421 20.73 -1.24 19.35
N GLN A 422 20.48 0.03 19.00
CA GLN A 422 21.01 1.20 19.70
C GLN A 422 20.54 1.29 21.15
N THR A 423 19.31 0.86 21.39
CA THR A 423 18.69 0.87 22.71
C THR A 423 19.11 -0.36 23.50
N LEU A 424 18.92 -1.55 22.91
CA LEU A 424 19.11 -2.81 23.61
C LEU A 424 20.57 -3.04 24.00
N SER A 425 21.54 -2.64 23.16
CA SER A 425 22.97 -2.85 23.41
C SER A 425 23.56 -2.08 24.61
N ARG A 426 22.79 -1.18 25.24
CA ARG A 426 23.21 -0.44 26.43
C ARG A 426 23.08 -1.35 27.67
N LEU A 427 24.13 -1.42 28.49
CA LEU A 427 24.20 -2.32 29.66
C LEU A 427 22.99 -2.26 30.60
N PRO A 428 22.44 -1.09 30.98
CA PRO A 428 21.26 -1.02 31.84
C PRO A 428 20.00 -1.64 31.22
N HIS A 429 19.93 -1.71 29.89
CA HIS A 429 18.82 -2.31 29.16
C HIS A 429 19.02 -3.82 28.96
N LEU A 430 20.24 -4.26 28.60
CA LEU A 430 20.57 -5.71 28.53
C LEU A 430 20.25 -6.43 29.84
N ARG A 431 20.67 -5.85 30.96
CA ARG A 431 20.51 -6.44 32.30
C ARG A 431 19.06 -6.53 32.80
N GLN A 432 18.09 -5.96 32.07
CA GLN A 432 16.68 -6.15 32.38
C GLN A 432 16.18 -7.53 31.97
N PHE A 433 16.93 -8.23 31.12
CA PHE A 433 16.60 -9.57 30.63
C PHE A 433 17.64 -10.56 31.15
N ALA A 434 17.20 -11.76 31.53
CA ALA A 434 18.09 -12.88 31.79
C ALA A 434 18.85 -13.31 30.52
N LEU A 435 19.93 -14.09 30.67
CA LEU A 435 20.75 -14.56 29.55
C LEU A 435 19.94 -15.49 28.62
N ASP A 436 19.07 -16.32 29.20
CA ASP A 436 18.17 -17.27 28.53
C ASP A 436 16.75 -16.70 28.34
N ALA A 437 16.61 -15.38 28.43
CA ALA A 437 15.32 -14.71 28.38
C ALA A 437 14.52 -14.93 27.08
N PHE A 438 15.19 -15.30 25.99
CA PHE A 438 14.59 -15.52 24.67
C PHE A 438 14.97 -16.91 24.16
N ASP A 439 13.96 -17.68 23.74
CA ASP A 439 14.16 -19.00 23.15
C ASP A 439 14.80 -18.90 21.76
N TYR A 440 14.49 -17.84 21.03
CA TYR A 440 14.91 -17.65 19.64
C TYR A 440 15.25 -16.18 19.37
N ILE A 441 16.39 -15.93 18.74
CA ILE A 441 16.85 -14.56 18.44
C ILE A 441 17.07 -14.41 16.94
N ILE A 442 16.50 -13.35 16.37
CA ILE A 442 16.71 -12.93 14.99
C ILE A 442 17.54 -11.67 14.99
N ILE A 443 18.67 -11.72 14.31
CA ILE A 443 19.51 -10.56 14.05
C ILE A 443 19.40 -10.21 12.57
N ASP A 444 18.62 -9.19 12.26
CA ASP A 444 18.47 -8.68 10.90
C ASP A 444 19.60 -7.69 10.55
N GLU A 445 19.87 -7.58 9.25
CA GLU A 445 21.02 -6.86 8.69
C GLU A 445 22.34 -7.26 9.36
N PHE A 446 22.56 -8.57 9.46
CA PHE A 446 23.69 -9.18 10.14
C PHE A 446 25.06 -8.77 9.57
N HIS A 447 25.11 -8.18 8.38
CA HIS A 447 26.34 -7.55 7.87
C HIS A 447 26.89 -6.45 8.80
N HIS A 448 26.08 -5.91 9.73
CA HIS A 448 26.51 -5.01 10.79
C HIS A 448 27.09 -5.69 12.04
N ALA A 449 27.07 -7.02 12.15
CA ALA A 449 27.34 -7.75 13.40
C ALA A 449 28.74 -7.54 13.99
N ALA A 450 29.73 -7.13 13.20
CA ALA A 450 31.06 -6.78 13.72
C ALA A 450 31.09 -5.50 14.58
N ALA A 451 30.05 -4.67 14.50
CA ALA A 451 29.94 -3.46 15.33
C ALA A 451 29.82 -3.83 16.83
N ALA A 452 30.46 -3.04 17.68
CA ALA A 452 30.48 -3.28 19.13
C ALA A 452 29.07 -3.37 19.75
N THR A 453 28.10 -2.65 19.18
CA THR A 453 26.70 -2.68 19.62
C THR A 453 26.02 -4.02 19.36
N TYR A 454 26.19 -4.60 18.17
CA TYR A 454 25.67 -5.94 17.85
C TYR A 454 26.38 -7.01 18.67
N ARG A 455 27.71 -6.97 18.75
CA ARG A 455 28.50 -7.94 19.54
C ARG A 455 28.06 -8.01 21.00
N LYS A 456 27.70 -6.87 21.61
CA LYS A 456 27.18 -6.86 22.98
C LYS A 456 25.89 -7.65 23.14
N ILE A 457 24.99 -7.59 22.15
CA ILE A 457 23.72 -8.33 22.18
C ILE A 457 23.98 -9.82 21.93
N ILE A 458 24.73 -10.13 20.87
CA ILE A 458 25.05 -11.51 20.46
C ILE A 458 25.77 -12.26 21.60
N ASN A 459 26.74 -11.63 22.26
CA ASN A 459 27.51 -12.27 23.33
C ASN A 459 26.79 -12.31 24.68
N TYR A 460 25.68 -11.58 24.84
CA TYR A 460 24.94 -11.52 26.11
C TYR A 460 23.90 -12.63 26.22
N PHE A 461 23.13 -12.87 25.16
CA PHE A 461 22.04 -13.84 25.21
C PHE A 461 22.48 -15.25 24.81
N SER A 462 21.84 -16.25 25.40
CA SER A 462 22.02 -17.68 25.11
C SER A 462 20.69 -18.31 24.71
N PRO A 463 20.18 -18.06 23.48
CA PRO A 463 18.94 -18.65 23.01
C PRO A 463 19.12 -20.13 22.62
N LYS A 464 18.01 -20.83 22.42
CA LYS A 464 18.01 -22.18 21.83
C LYS A 464 18.45 -22.14 20.36
N PHE A 465 18.13 -21.04 19.65
CA PHE A 465 18.62 -20.81 18.30
C PHE A 465 18.79 -19.31 17.99
N MET A 466 19.87 -18.95 17.31
CA MET A 466 20.13 -17.60 16.79
C MET A 466 20.14 -17.62 15.26
N LEU A 467 19.16 -16.97 14.65
CA LEU A 467 19.07 -16.78 13.21
C LEU A 467 19.70 -15.44 12.80
N CYS A 468 20.78 -15.52 12.05
CA CYS A 468 21.48 -14.38 11.47
C CYS A 468 20.96 -14.17 10.03
N LEU A 469 20.42 -13.00 9.70
CA LEU A 469 19.88 -12.69 8.37
C LEU A 469 20.64 -11.54 7.69
N THR A 470 21.00 -11.70 6.41
CA THR A 470 21.59 -10.61 5.61
C THR A 470 21.31 -10.79 4.12
N ALA A 471 21.34 -9.69 3.35
CA ALA A 471 21.41 -9.77 1.89
C ALA A 471 22.84 -9.84 1.37
N THR A 472 23.79 -9.29 2.12
CA THR A 472 25.18 -9.13 1.74
C THR A 472 26.07 -9.76 2.82
N PRO A 473 26.65 -10.93 2.58
CA PRO A 473 27.54 -11.55 3.55
C PRO A 473 28.95 -10.94 3.50
N GLU A 474 29.33 -10.31 2.40
CA GLU A 474 30.68 -9.79 2.20
C GLU A 474 30.81 -8.34 2.64
N ARG A 475 31.85 -8.05 3.42
CA ARG A 475 32.29 -6.70 3.79
C ARG A 475 33.65 -6.42 3.18
N THR A 476 33.88 -5.17 2.79
CA THR A 476 35.19 -4.67 2.35
C THR A 476 36.22 -4.52 3.48
N ASP A 477 35.82 -4.61 4.75
CA ASP A 477 36.68 -4.38 5.92
C ASP A 477 37.05 -5.66 6.71
N GLY A 478 36.79 -6.84 6.16
CA GLY A 478 37.41 -8.09 6.62
C GLY A 478 36.91 -8.67 7.96
N GLY A 479 35.75 -8.25 8.47
CA GLY A 479 35.16 -8.86 9.67
C GLY A 479 34.64 -10.29 9.43
N ASN A 480 35.10 -11.27 10.22
CA ASN A 480 34.59 -12.65 10.18
C ASN A 480 33.17 -12.72 10.78
N LEU A 481 32.15 -12.53 9.93
CA LEU A 481 30.74 -12.65 10.32
C LEU A 481 30.33 -14.10 10.60
N LEU A 482 30.89 -15.07 9.87
CA LEU A 482 30.57 -16.49 10.03
C LEU A 482 30.97 -16.99 11.42
N GLY A 483 32.10 -16.54 11.95
CA GLY A 483 32.53 -16.87 13.31
C GLY A 483 31.55 -16.43 14.41
N LEU A 484 30.65 -15.48 14.15
CA LEU A 484 29.59 -15.08 15.09
C LEU A 484 28.34 -15.96 15.02
N CYS A 485 28.21 -16.80 13.98
CA CYS A 485 27.14 -17.78 13.84
C CYS A 485 27.76 -19.19 13.74
N GLU A 486 28.72 -19.52 14.60
CA GLU A 486 29.34 -20.86 14.73
C GLU A 486 30.00 -21.40 13.43
N GLU A 487 30.51 -20.51 12.57
CA GLU A 487 31.01 -20.86 11.23
C GLU A 487 29.97 -21.59 10.36
N ASN A 488 28.67 -21.35 10.65
CA ASN A 488 27.55 -22.09 10.07
C ASN A 488 26.77 -21.23 9.06
N MET A 489 27.13 -21.35 7.79
CA MET A 489 26.34 -20.82 6.67
C MET A 489 25.26 -21.83 6.29
N VAL A 490 24.01 -21.52 6.61
CA VAL A 490 22.88 -22.46 6.48
C VAL A 490 22.33 -22.47 5.06
N TYR A 491 22.11 -21.28 4.48
CA TYR A 491 21.50 -21.17 3.16
C TYR A 491 21.85 -19.85 2.47
N ARG A 492 21.94 -19.88 1.13
CA ARG A 492 22.18 -18.70 0.29
C ARG A 492 21.30 -18.71 -0.96
N CYS A 493 20.58 -17.62 -1.19
CA CYS A 493 19.93 -17.32 -2.46
C CYS A 493 20.21 -15.88 -2.87
N ASP A 494 20.89 -15.72 -4.00
CA ASP A 494 21.27 -14.43 -4.55
C ASP A 494 20.20 -13.84 -5.48
N ILE A 495 20.45 -12.63 -5.95
CA ILE A 495 19.55 -11.89 -6.84
C ILE A 495 19.35 -12.65 -8.17
N GLY A 496 20.39 -13.28 -8.71
CA GLY A 496 20.33 -13.98 -9.99
C GLY A 496 19.43 -15.21 -9.93
N ARG A 497 19.54 -16.01 -8.86
CA ARG A 497 18.62 -17.13 -8.62
C ARG A 497 17.20 -16.63 -8.37
N GLY A 498 17.03 -15.57 -7.58
CA GLY A 498 15.72 -14.96 -7.32
C GLY A 498 14.99 -14.51 -8.59
N ILE A 499 15.71 -13.89 -9.54
CA ILE A 499 15.16 -13.50 -10.85
C ILE A 499 14.85 -14.74 -11.70
N THR A 500 15.75 -15.72 -11.74
CA THR A 500 15.56 -16.97 -12.52
C THR A 500 14.31 -17.74 -12.09
N LEU A 501 13.99 -17.71 -10.79
CA LEU A 501 12.79 -18.35 -10.22
C LEU A 501 11.52 -17.49 -10.35
N GLY A 502 11.60 -16.29 -10.95
CA GLY A 502 10.46 -15.37 -11.07
C GLY A 502 10.01 -14.75 -9.74
N LEU A 503 10.80 -14.87 -8.68
CA LEU A 503 10.51 -14.28 -7.35
C LEU A 503 10.96 -12.82 -7.25
N LEU A 504 11.86 -12.39 -8.12
CA LEU A 504 12.34 -11.00 -8.23
C LEU A 504 12.17 -10.52 -9.67
N SER A 505 11.86 -9.23 -9.83
CA SER A 505 11.78 -8.60 -11.15
C SER A 505 13.17 -8.54 -11.80
N PRO A 506 13.31 -8.86 -13.10
CA PRO A 506 14.53 -8.60 -13.85
C PRO A 506 14.78 -7.09 -13.92
N PHE A 507 16.05 -6.68 -13.93
CA PHE A 507 16.43 -5.29 -14.05
C PHE A 507 17.64 -5.13 -14.97
N HIS A 508 17.75 -3.95 -15.56
CA HIS A 508 18.93 -3.52 -16.30
C HIS A 508 19.71 -2.52 -15.43
N TYR A 509 20.98 -2.81 -15.18
CA TYR A 509 21.86 -1.91 -14.44
C TYR A 509 22.64 -1.02 -15.42
N TYR A 510 22.50 0.29 -15.29
CA TYR A 510 23.26 1.28 -16.04
C TYR A 510 24.21 2.01 -15.08
N GLY A 511 25.51 1.75 -15.22
CA GLY A 511 26.55 2.48 -14.50
C GLY A 511 26.80 3.81 -15.19
N VAL A 512 26.15 4.88 -14.74
CA VAL A 512 26.32 6.23 -15.28
C VAL A 512 27.52 6.91 -14.62
N PRO A 513 28.58 7.28 -15.37
CA PRO A 513 29.69 8.05 -14.81
C PRO A 513 29.19 9.45 -14.42
N ASP A 514 29.55 9.89 -13.22
CA ASP A 514 29.35 11.27 -12.79
C ASP A 514 30.68 12.00 -12.62
N ASN A 515 30.61 13.33 -12.63
CA ASN A 515 31.77 14.21 -12.47
C ASN A 515 31.95 14.65 -11.01
N VAL A 516 31.35 13.95 -10.04
CA VAL A 516 31.44 14.34 -8.64
C VAL A 516 32.85 14.07 -8.14
N ASP A 517 33.54 15.12 -7.70
CA ASP A 517 34.86 14.98 -7.10
C ASP A 517 34.76 14.58 -5.62
N TYR A 518 34.71 13.28 -5.38
CA TYR A 518 34.64 12.70 -4.04
C TYR A 518 35.82 13.08 -3.13
N ARG A 519 36.95 13.57 -3.67
CA ARG A 519 38.12 13.96 -2.87
C ARG A 519 37.86 15.20 -2.02
N ASN A 520 36.89 16.04 -2.42
CA ASN A 520 36.53 17.26 -1.71
C ASN A 520 35.50 17.03 -0.60
N ILE A 521 34.94 15.82 -0.51
CA ILE A 521 33.94 15.46 0.49
C ILE A 521 34.68 15.01 1.76
N PRO A 522 34.47 15.65 2.92
CA PRO A 522 35.17 15.30 4.14
C PRO A 522 34.96 13.84 4.52
N TRP A 523 36.05 13.17 4.91
CA TRP A 523 36.02 11.80 5.44
C TRP A 523 36.08 11.85 6.96
N ARG A 524 35.04 11.37 7.65
CA ARG A 524 34.94 11.34 9.11
C ARG A 524 34.54 9.94 9.57
N ASN A 525 35.24 9.38 10.57
CA ASN A 525 34.95 8.06 11.14
C ASN A 525 34.83 6.94 10.07
N SER A 526 35.76 6.92 9.11
CA SER A 526 35.79 5.94 8.01
C SER A 526 34.60 5.98 7.04
N ARG A 527 33.79 7.06 7.05
CA ARG A 527 32.75 7.31 6.04
C ARG A 527 32.80 8.76 5.55
N PHE A 528 32.22 9.04 4.39
CA PHE A 528 31.97 10.42 3.98
C PHE A 528 31.04 11.11 4.98
N ASP A 529 31.23 12.42 5.17
CA ASP A 529 30.24 13.26 5.83
C ASP A 529 28.93 13.22 5.01
N GLU A 530 27.86 12.71 5.62
CA GLU A 530 26.62 12.35 4.92
C GLU A 530 25.90 13.58 4.34
N ASN A 531 25.98 14.72 5.02
CA ASN A 531 25.38 15.98 4.57
C ASN A 531 26.14 16.55 3.37
N GLU A 532 27.47 16.59 3.44
CA GLU A 532 28.32 17.06 2.35
C GLU A 532 28.25 16.13 1.14
N LEU A 533 28.22 14.80 1.37
CA LEU A 533 28.01 13.83 0.31
C LEU A 533 26.68 14.04 -0.39
N THR A 534 25.60 14.20 0.39
CA THR A 534 24.26 14.46 -0.15
C THR A 534 24.25 15.75 -0.96
N ALA A 535 24.83 16.84 -0.45
CA ALA A 535 24.93 18.11 -1.17
C ALA A 535 25.70 17.98 -2.50
N ALA A 536 26.77 17.18 -2.52
CA ALA A 536 27.58 16.96 -3.71
C ALA A 536 26.89 16.09 -4.79
N VAL A 537 26.05 15.12 -4.38
CA VAL A 537 25.44 14.13 -5.31
C VAL A 537 23.96 14.37 -5.60
N ALA A 538 23.24 15.14 -4.78
CA ALA A 538 21.82 15.44 -4.97
C ALA A 538 21.61 16.73 -5.78
N THR A 539 22.16 16.76 -7.01
CA THR A 539 22.09 17.92 -7.90
C THR A 539 21.20 17.65 -9.11
N GLU A 540 20.51 18.67 -9.61
CA GLU A 540 19.72 18.58 -10.84
C GLU A 540 20.59 18.20 -12.04
N THR A 541 21.83 18.69 -12.09
CA THR A 541 22.81 18.36 -13.15
C THR A 541 23.11 16.87 -13.18
N ARG A 542 23.29 16.23 -12.02
CA ARG A 542 23.51 14.78 -11.95
C ARG A 542 22.27 14.00 -12.32
N ALA A 543 21.08 14.47 -11.93
CA ALA A 543 19.82 13.86 -12.35
C ALA A 543 19.61 13.94 -13.88
N HIS A 544 19.92 15.08 -14.51
CA HIS A 544 19.88 15.24 -15.96
C HIS A 544 20.90 14.34 -16.66
N ASN A 545 22.13 14.25 -16.16
CA ASN A 545 23.16 13.36 -16.73
C ASN A 545 22.74 11.88 -16.68
N VAL A 546 22.02 11.46 -15.63
CA VAL A 546 21.43 10.12 -15.57
C VAL A 546 20.31 9.99 -16.61
N LEU A 547 19.43 10.98 -16.75
CA LEU A 547 18.34 10.96 -17.72
C LEU A 547 18.81 10.92 -19.17
N GLU A 548 19.87 11.66 -19.52
CA GLU A 548 20.44 11.68 -20.88
C GLU A 548 21.12 10.36 -21.28
N GLN A 549 21.48 9.53 -20.31
CA GLN A 549 22.20 8.27 -20.52
C GLN A 549 21.33 7.00 -20.34
N LEU A 550 20.07 7.17 -19.94
CA LEU A 550 19.03 6.12 -19.93
C LEU A 550 18.36 6.02 -21.30
#